data_AF-A0A3L7PTF6-F1
#
_entry.id   AF-A0A3L7PTF6-F1
#
_cell.length_a   1.000
_cell.length_b   1.000
_cell.length_c   1.000
_cell.angle_alpha   90.00
_cell.angle_beta   90.00
_cell.angle_gamma   90.00
#
_symmetry.space_group_name_H-M   'P 1'
#
loop_
_entity.id
_entity.type
_entity.pdbx_description
1 polymer ?
#
loop_
_entity_poly.entity_id
_entity_poly.type
_entity_poly.pdbx_seq_one_letter_code
_entity_poly.pdbx_strand_id
1 'polypeptide(L)'
;MAAPQDFLSAINGNAAALTQYDGTHFTIGGAFVGPTARLSQAAPIPLLGVQPFSEKSETPGAVVPAIGVSQELDGFALPTTVGIAVLGAAGGGSSYVQNPASNGTSAYLLFLEFAPSVAVAITERLSVGATMFIGDGYVSGPFVGVSNMTNAYALRAGVGINYLVGDSTRLGAYYHSTQAFRFPNEATLFGQSRP
;
A
#
# COMPACT_ATOMS: atom_id res chain seq x y z
N MET A 1 -4.01 12.88 9.98
CA MET A 1 -3.42 13.95 9.15
C MET A 1 -4.40 15.12 9.11
N ALA A 2 -3.93 16.36 9.23
CA ALA A 2 -4.80 17.55 9.40
C ALA A 2 -4.62 18.62 8.30
N ALA A 3 -3.42 18.75 7.74
CA ALA A 3 -3.10 19.64 6.63
C ALA A 3 -2.18 18.90 5.65
N PRO A 4 -2.73 17.99 4.83
CA PRO A 4 -1.95 17.26 3.84
C PRO A 4 -1.32 18.22 2.82
N GLN A 5 -0.18 17.84 2.24
CA GLN A 5 0.49 18.64 1.20
C GLN A 5 -0.25 18.57 -0.14
N ASP A 6 -0.98 17.47 -0.37
CA ASP A 6 -1.71 17.17 -1.61
C ASP A 6 -2.95 16.31 -1.33
N PHE A 7 -3.90 16.28 -2.28
CA PHE A 7 -5.16 15.56 -2.10
C PHE A 7 -5.00 14.03 -2.07
N LEU A 8 -3.94 13.45 -2.66
CA LEU A 8 -3.66 12.01 -2.58
C LEU A 8 -3.26 11.62 -1.16
N SER A 9 -2.45 12.46 -0.51
CA SER A 9 -2.14 12.34 0.91
C SER A 9 -3.42 12.43 1.75
N ALA A 10 -4.34 13.35 1.43
CA ALA A 10 -5.64 13.41 2.11
C ALA A 10 -6.42 12.09 1.96
N ILE A 11 -6.56 11.56 0.73
CA ILE A 11 -7.20 10.27 0.44
C ILE A 11 -6.57 9.13 1.25
N ASN A 12 -5.24 9.04 1.27
CA ASN A 12 -4.51 7.94 1.91
C ASN A 12 -4.47 8.03 3.45
N GLY A 13 -4.73 9.19 4.03
CA GLY A 13 -4.60 9.38 5.48
C GLY A 13 -5.87 9.87 6.17
N ASN A 14 -6.40 11.03 5.80
CA ASN A 14 -7.62 11.57 6.40
C ASN A 14 -8.49 12.19 5.32
N ALA A 15 -9.47 11.42 4.85
CA ALA A 15 -10.39 11.82 3.80
C ALA A 15 -11.09 13.16 4.10
N ALA A 16 -11.36 13.48 5.38
CA ALA A 16 -11.99 14.76 5.74
C ALA A 16 -11.18 15.99 5.27
N ALA A 17 -9.87 15.84 5.11
CA ALA A 17 -9.02 16.90 4.60
C ALA A 17 -9.15 17.14 3.08
N LEU A 18 -9.90 16.31 2.34
CA LEU A 18 -10.19 16.55 0.93
C LEU A 18 -10.94 17.87 0.69
N THR A 19 -11.74 18.32 1.66
CA THR A 19 -12.45 19.62 1.59
C THR A 19 -11.52 20.83 1.67
N GLN A 20 -10.20 20.62 1.72
CA GLN A 20 -9.20 21.69 1.62
C GLN A 20 -8.75 21.94 0.16
N TYR A 21 -9.25 21.13 -0.79
CA TYR A 21 -8.88 21.16 -2.20
C TYR A 21 -10.10 21.51 -3.06
N ASP A 22 -10.34 22.80 -3.23
CA ASP A 22 -11.48 23.33 -3.99
C ASP A 22 -11.31 23.09 -5.50
N GLY A 23 -12.40 22.86 -6.22
CA GLY A 23 -12.39 22.59 -7.66
C GLY A 23 -11.84 21.21 -8.05
N THR A 24 -11.19 21.12 -9.22
CA THR A 24 -10.65 19.85 -9.75
C THR A 24 -9.14 19.81 -9.63
N HIS A 25 -8.61 18.76 -8.99
CA HIS A 25 -7.18 18.52 -8.85
C HIS A 25 -6.81 17.18 -9.48
N PHE A 26 -5.66 17.14 -10.13
CA PHE A 26 -5.13 15.94 -10.77
C PHE A 26 -3.66 15.78 -10.45
N THR A 27 -3.22 14.56 -10.20
CA THR A 27 -1.80 14.25 -9.96
C THR A 27 -1.45 12.94 -10.65
N ILE A 28 -0.35 12.96 -11.39
CA ILE A 28 0.37 11.77 -11.84
C ILE A 28 1.76 11.89 -11.23
N GLY A 29 2.08 10.99 -10.32
CA GLY A 29 3.39 10.95 -9.69
C GLY A 29 3.74 9.56 -9.22
N GLY A 30 4.86 9.50 -8.52
CA GLY A 30 5.35 8.29 -7.89
C GLY A 30 6.71 8.50 -7.28
N ALA A 31 7.20 7.46 -6.61
CA ALA A 31 8.54 7.40 -6.06
C ALA A 31 9.29 6.22 -6.65
N PHE A 32 10.62 6.32 -6.72
CA PHE A 32 11.50 5.18 -6.94
C PHE A 32 12.17 4.81 -5.63
N VAL A 33 12.09 3.54 -5.25
CA VAL A 33 12.67 3.02 -4.00
C VAL A 33 13.66 1.91 -4.33
N GLY A 34 14.93 2.14 -4.03
CA GLY A 34 16.02 1.18 -4.29
C GLY A 34 16.75 0.75 -3.02
N PRO A 35 16.16 -0.14 -2.19
CA PRO A 35 16.81 -0.59 -0.96
C PRO A 35 17.99 -1.51 -1.27
N THR A 36 19.01 -1.49 -0.41
CA THR A 36 20.07 -2.51 -0.42
C THR A 36 19.80 -3.53 0.69
N ALA A 37 19.49 -4.76 0.29
CA ALA A 37 19.33 -5.89 1.21
C ALA A 37 20.55 -6.83 1.12
N ARG A 38 21.04 -7.32 2.26
CA ARG A 38 22.08 -8.35 2.35
C ARG A 38 21.59 -9.45 3.29
N LEU A 39 21.79 -10.69 2.89
CA LEU A 39 21.45 -11.86 3.69
C LEU A 39 22.74 -12.61 4.02
N SER A 40 22.94 -12.90 5.30
CA SER A 40 23.99 -13.79 5.78
C SER A 40 23.35 -14.93 6.54
N GLN A 41 23.48 -16.14 6.00
CA GLN A 41 23.00 -17.37 6.56
C GLN A 41 24.21 -18.24 6.94
N ALA A 42 24.39 -18.51 8.23
CA ALA A 42 25.54 -19.25 8.73
C ALA A 42 25.30 -20.77 8.85
N ALA A 43 24.04 -21.21 8.88
CA ALA A 43 23.66 -22.61 9.06
C ALA A 43 22.95 -23.15 7.81
N PRO A 44 23.16 -24.43 7.44
CA PRO A 44 22.41 -25.04 6.35
C PRO A 44 20.92 -25.19 6.71
N ILE A 45 20.06 -25.18 5.70
CA ILE A 45 18.64 -25.58 5.80
C ILE A 45 18.44 -26.81 4.90
N PRO A 46 18.73 -28.03 5.40
CA PRO A 46 18.77 -29.23 4.57
C PRO A 46 17.45 -29.52 3.84
N LEU A 47 16.31 -29.24 4.48
CA LEU A 47 14.98 -29.44 3.90
C LEU A 47 14.72 -28.60 2.64
N LEU A 48 15.45 -27.50 2.47
CA LEU A 48 15.33 -26.59 1.35
C LEU A 48 16.59 -26.58 0.49
N GLY A 49 17.55 -27.49 0.73
CA GLY A 49 18.82 -27.57 0.01
C GLY A 49 19.75 -26.35 0.21
N VAL A 50 19.42 -25.42 1.10
CA VAL A 50 20.18 -24.18 1.30
C VAL A 50 21.43 -24.45 2.12
N GLN A 51 22.59 -24.01 1.64
CA GLN A 51 23.87 -24.05 2.35
C GLN A 51 24.20 -22.68 2.94
N PRO A 52 25.14 -22.56 3.89
CA PRO A 52 25.59 -21.26 4.37
C PRO A 52 26.06 -20.35 3.24
N PHE A 53 25.59 -19.10 3.22
CA PHE A 53 25.96 -18.10 2.22
C PHE A 53 25.83 -16.68 2.78
N SER A 54 26.54 -15.74 2.17
CA SER A 54 26.42 -14.31 2.48
C SER A 54 26.42 -13.55 1.17
N GLU A 55 25.32 -12.86 0.86
CA GLU A 55 25.12 -12.27 -0.45
C GLU A 55 24.27 -10.99 -0.41
N LYS A 56 24.49 -10.10 -1.37
CA LYS A 56 23.64 -8.92 -1.61
C LYS A 56 22.47 -9.30 -2.54
N SER A 57 21.28 -8.77 -2.25
CA SER A 57 20.12 -8.93 -3.13
C SER A 57 20.36 -8.27 -4.50
N GLU A 58 19.97 -8.96 -5.56
CA GLU A 58 19.93 -8.44 -6.93
C GLU A 58 18.58 -7.84 -7.33
N THR A 59 17.60 -7.79 -6.42
CA THR A 59 16.30 -7.18 -6.73
C THR A 59 16.48 -5.71 -7.11
N PRO A 60 15.98 -5.27 -8.28
CA PRO A 60 16.03 -3.87 -8.67
C PRO A 60 15.13 -3.02 -7.77
N GLY A 61 15.34 -1.70 -7.81
CA GLY A 61 14.41 -0.78 -7.15
C GLY A 61 13.02 -0.85 -7.78
N ALA A 62 12.01 -0.48 -7.00
CA ALA A 62 10.61 -0.49 -7.40
C ALA A 62 10.08 0.94 -7.62
N VAL A 63 9.15 1.06 -8.56
CA VAL A 63 8.36 2.29 -8.73
C VAL A 63 7.08 2.16 -7.91
N VAL A 64 6.79 3.19 -7.12
CA VAL A 64 5.59 3.30 -6.29
C VAL A 64 4.70 4.38 -6.91
N PRO A 65 3.62 4.02 -7.61
CA PRO A 65 2.75 5.01 -8.25
C PRO A 65 1.92 5.77 -7.22
N ALA A 66 1.63 7.04 -7.53
CA ALA A 66 0.69 7.88 -6.82
C ALA A 66 -0.07 8.72 -7.86
N ILE A 67 -1.23 8.21 -8.27
CA ILE A 67 -2.05 8.80 -9.33
C ILE A 67 -3.43 9.06 -8.77
N GLY A 68 -4.05 10.18 -9.13
CA GLY A 68 -5.46 10.35 -8.82
C GLY A 68 -6.05 11.66 -9.28
N VAL A 69 -7.32 11.81 -8.96
CA VAL A 69 -8.14 12.98 -9.23
C VAL A 69 -9.01 13.26 -8.00
N SER A 70 -9.21 14.54 -7.71
CA SER A 70 -10.29 14.97 -6.81
C SER A 70 -11.09 16.08 -7.46
N GLN A 71 -12.36 16.16 -7.08
CA GLN A 71 -13.31 17.10 -7.63
C GLN A 71 -14.30 17.53 -6.56
N GLU A 72 -14.44 18.83 -6.39
CA GLU A 72 -15.56 19.44 -5.71
C GLU A 72 -16.85 19.31 -6.55
N LEU A 73 -17.94 18.90 -5.89
CA LEU A 73 -19.23 18.67 -6.52
C LEU A 73 -20.21 19.79 -6.19
N ASP A 74 -20.82 20.34 -7.24
CA ASP A 74 -21.91 21.30 -7.13
C ASP A 74 -23.26 20.59 -6.92
N GLY A 75 -24.23 21.33 -6.34
CA GLY A 75 -25.64 20.89 -6.26
C GLY A 75 -26.00 20.00 -5.07
N PHE A 76 -25.05 19.70 -4.19
CA PHE A 76 -25.33 19.05 -2.90
C PHE A 76 -25.71 20.07 -1.82
N ALA A 77 -26.48 19.63 -0.82
CA ALA A 77 -26.88 20.48 0.29
C ALA A 77 -25.71 20.96 1.16
N LEU A 78 -24.60 20.22 1.16
CA LEU A 78 -23.35 20.56 1.83
C LEU A 78 -22.20 20.50 0.82
N PRO A 79 -21.18 21.37 0.92
CA PRO A 79 -20.00 21.31 0.07
C PRO A 79 -19.35 19.93 0.17
N THR A 80 -19.23 19.27 -0.98
CA THR A 80 -18.83 17.86 -1.07
C THR A 80 -17.68 17.72 -2.05
N THR A 81 -16.61 17.07 -1.63
CA THR A 81 -15.45 16.75 -2.47
C THR A 81 -15.34 15.24 -2.61
N VAL A 82 -15.20 14.75 -3.83
CA VAL A 82 -14.91 13.34 -4.11
C VAL A 82 -13.49 13.17 -4.62
N GLY A 83 -12.92 12.00 -4.39
CA GLY A 83 -11.57 11.68 -4.82
C GLY A 83 -11.44 10.22 -5.23
N ILE A 84 -10.54 9.96 -6.17
CA ILE A 84 -10.16 8.62 -6.58
C ILE A 84 -8.63 8.60 -6.72
N ALA A 85 -7.99 7.62 -6.09
CA ALA A 85 -6.54 7.42 -6.21
C ALA A 85 -6.18 5.97 -6.57
N VAL A 86 -5.04 5.82 -7.25
CA VAL A 86 -4.30 4.57 -7.44
C VAL A 86 -2.94 4.76 -6.78
N LEU A 87 -2.66 3.96 -5.76
CA LEU A 87 -1.51 4.11 -4.87
C LEU A 87 -0.72 2.79 -4.81
N GLY A 88 0.61 2.87 -4.91
CA GLY A 88 1.48 1.78 -4.47
C GLY A 88 1.49 1.75 -2.94
N ALA A 89 0.78 0.78 -2.35
CA ALA A 89 0.55 0.74 -0.91
C ALA A 89 1.73 0.12 -0.15
N ALA A 90 2.33 -0.91 -0.72
CA ALA A 90 3.53 -1.55 -0.19
C ALA A 90 4.20 -2.39 -1.27
N GLY A 91 5.49 -2.63 -1.07
CA GLY A 91 6.30 -3.47 -1.95
C GLY A 91 7.46 -4.07 -1.19
N GLY A 92 7.91 -5.25 -1.61
CA GLY A 92 9.02 -5.98 -1.01
C GLY A 92 9.74 -6.83 -2.04
N GLY A 93 10.99 -7.16 -1.76
CA GLY A 93 11.84 -7.87 -2.72
C GLY A 93 13.04 -8.49 -2.04
N SER A 94 13.46 -9.65 -2.55
CA SER A 94 14.79 -10.21 -2.32
C SER A 94 15.09 -11.25 -3.40
N SER A 95 16.32 -11.29 -3.88
CA SER A 95 16.78 -12.30 -4.84
C SER A 95 18.26 -12.58 -4.58
N TYR A 96 18.59 -13.84 -4.33
CA TYR A 96 19.95 -14.34 -4.11
C TYR A 96 20.25 -15.52 -5.05
N VAL A 97 19.51 -15.61 -6.15
CA VAL A 97 19.59 -16.68 -7.15
C VAL A 97 20.97 -16.81 -7.78
N GLN A 98 21.76 -15.73 -7.79
CA GLN A 98 23.13 -15.71 -8.30
C GLN A 98 24.10 -16.52 -7.44
N ASN A 99 23.76 -16.83 -6.19
CA ASN A 99 24.58 -17.64 -5.31
C ASN A 99 24.04 -19.09 -5.26
N PRO A 100 24.75 -20.09 -5.81
CA PRO A 100 24.27 -21.47 -5.84
C PRO A 100 23.98 -22.07 -4.45
N ALA A 101 24.66 -21.59 -3.40
CA ALA A 101 24.43 -22.03 -2.02
C ALA A 101 23.04 -21.60 -1.50
N SER A 102 22.40 -20.59 -2.10
CA SER A 102 21.04 -20.15 -1.74
C SER A 102 19.95 -21.11 -2.20
N ASN A 103 20.30 -22.11 -3.04
CA ASN A 103 19.38 -23.04 -3.71
C ASN A 103 18.17 -22.34 -4.38
N GLY A 104 18.41 -21.17 -5.00
CA GLY A 104 17.40 -20.45 -5.77
C GLY A 104 16.54 -19.48 -4.95
N THR A 105 17.11 -18.69 -4.05
CA THR A 105 16.29 -17.78 -3.23
C THR A 105 15.72 -16.59 -4.02
N SER A 106 14.42 -16.32 -3.93
CA SER A 106 13.76 -15.10 -4.44
C SER A 106 12.40 -14.87 -3.80
N ALA A 107 12.08 -13.70 -3.23
CA ALA A 107 10.73 -13.36 -2.78
C ALA A 107 10.38 -11.95 -3.19
N TYR A 108 9.12 -11.70 -3.54
CA TYR A 108 8.63 -10.34 -3.75
C TYR A 108 7.18 -10.20 -3.30
N LEU A 109 6.83 -8.97 -2.96
CA LEU A 109 5.54 -8.55 -2.42
C LEU A 109 5.17 -7.27 -3.17
N LEU A 110 3.94 -7.16 -3.65
CA LEU A 110 3.43 -5.94 -4.25
C LEU A 110 1.99 -5.72 -3.84
N PHE A 111 1.67 -4.53 -3.34
CA PHE A 111 0.31 -4.10 -3.05
C PHE A 111 -0.01 -2.81 -3.80
N LEU A 112 -1.07 -2.86 -4.60
CA LEU A 112 -1.67 -1.71 -5.24
C LEU A 112 -3.03 -1.45 -4.62
N GLU A 113 -3.36 -0.19 -4.37
CA GLU A 113 -4.65 0.20 -3.83
C GLU A 113 -5.38 1.16 -4.77
N PHE A 114 -6.65 0.88 -4.99
CA PHE A 114 -7.61 1.81 -5.55
C PHE A 114 -8.45 2.41 -4.42
N ALA A 115 -8.52 3.74 -4.34
CA ALA A 115 -9.06 4.44 -3.18
C ALA A 115 -10.11 5.51 -3.55
N PRO A 116 -11.38 5.12 -3.79
CA PRO A 116 -12.49 6.06 -3.84
C PRO A 116 -12.74 6.69 -2.47
N SER A 117 -12.99 7.99 -2.47
CA SER A 117 -13.10 8.82 -1.27
C SER A 117 -14.16 9.90 -1.44
N VAL A 118 -14.75 10.29 -0.32
CA VAL A 118 -15.71 11.41 -0.24
C VAL A 118 -15.48 12.18 1.05
N ALA A 119 -15.63 13.49 0.98
CA ALA A 119 -15.59 14.37 2.13
C ALA A 119 -16.65 15.45 2.02
N VAL A 120 -17.17 15.85 3.17
CA VAL A 120 -18.25 16.82 3.29
C VAL A 120 -17.86 17.86 4.34
N ALA A 121 -17.98 19.14 3.98
CA ALA A 121 -17.88 20.23 4.93
C ALA A 121 -19.20 20.35 5.68
N ILE A 122 -19.19 19.99 6.97
CA ILE A 122 -20.38 20.05 7.84
C ILE A 122 -20.62 21.50 8.27
N THR A 123 -19.55 22.24 8.50
CA THR A 123 -19.54 23.69 8.76
C THR A 123 -18.33 24.31 8.07
N GLU A 124 -18.19 25.64 8.15
CA GLU A 124 -16.99 26.37 7.68
C GLU A 124 -15.68 25.90 8.35
N ARG A 125 -15.76 25.21 9.49
CA ARG A 125 -14.59 24.78 10.28
C ARG A 125 -14.49 23.28 10.48
N LEU A 126 -15.55 22.53 10.24
CA LEU A 126 -15.62 21.10 10.50
C LEU A 126 -15.94 20.35 9.21
N SER A 127 -15.10 19.38 8.87
CA SER A 127 -15.35 18.42 7.80
C SER A 127 -15.23 16.99 8.29
N VAL A 128 -15.95 16.11 7.61
CA VAL A 128 -15.86 14.66 7.78
C VAL A 128 -15.58 14.02 6.43
N GLY A 129 -14.97 12.85 6.43
CA GLY A 129 -14.73 12.13 5.19
C GLY A 129 -14.54 10.64 5.41
N ALA A 130 -14.69 9.90 4.32
CA ALA A 130 -14.49 8.48 4.26
C ALA A 130 -13.75 8.09 2.98
N THR A 131 -12.93 7.04 3.08
CA THR A 131 -12.23 6.40 1.97
C THR A 131 -12.45 4.90 2.06
N MET A 132 -12.62 4.23 0.93
CA MET A 132 -12.50 2.78 0.85
C MET A 132 -11.25 2.46 0.04
N PHE A 133 -10.39 1.60 0.57
CA PHE A 133 -9.21 1.08 -0.12
C PHE A 133 -9.53 -0.34 -0.59
N ILE A 134 -9.47 -0.53 -1.91
CA ILE A 134 -9.55 -1.81 -2.58
C ILE A 134 -8.13 -2.19 -2.94
N GLY A 135 -7.54 -3.08 -2.15
CA GLY A 135 -6.18 -3.54 -2.36
C GLY A 135 -6.13 -4.79 -3.22
N ASP A 136 -5.21 -4.81 -4.18
CA ASP A 136 -4.78 -6.00 -4.91
C ASP A 136 -3.31 -6.28 -4.56
N GLY A 137 -3.05 -7.50 -4.13
CA GLY A 137 -1.77 -7.92 -3.58
C GLY A 137 -1.21 -9.12 -4.31
N TYR A 138 0.09 -9.13 -4.54
CA TYR A 138 0.85 -10.23 -5.14
C TYR A 138 1.99 -10.62 -4.21
N VAL A 139 2.14 -11.92 -3.97
CA VAL A 139 3.24 -12.48 -3.16
C VAL A 139 3.86 -13.64 -3.91
N SER A 140 5.19 -13.71 -3.88
CA SER A 140 5.95 -14.91 -4.18
C SER A 140 6.89 -15.22 -3.03
N GLY A 141 6.88 -16.49 -2.60
CA GLY A 141 7.73 -16.97 -1.53
C GLY A 141 9.17 -17.25 -1.96
N PRO A 142 10.10 -17.36 -0.98
CA PRO A 142 11.54 -17.31 -1.17
C PRO A 142 12.19 -18.53 -1.83
N PHE A 143 11.50 -19.66 -2.01
CA PHE A 143 12.18 -20.93 -2.32
C PHE A 143 11.60 -21.64 -3.54
N VAL A 144 12.49 -21.98 -4.49
CA VAL A 144 12.13 -22.74 -5.70
C VAL A 144 11.55 -24.10 -5.33
N GLY A 145 10.47 -24.48 -6.01
CA GLY A 145 9.83 -25.80 -5.88
C GLY A 145 8.91 -25.96 -4.67
N VAL A 146 8.91 -25.02 -3.72
CA VAL A 146 7.97 -25.01 -2.59
C VAL A 146 7.11 -23.74 -2.54
N SER A 147 7.53 -22.65 -3.18
CA SER A 147 6.78 -21.39 -3.22
C SER A 147 6.07 -21.17 -4.54
N ASN A 148 4.86 -20.60 -4.49
CA ASN A 148 4.08 -20.19 -5.64
C ASN A 148 3.77 -18.69 -5.58
N MET A 149 3.67 -18.05 -6.75
CA MET A 149 3.12 -16.71 -6.86
C MET A 149 1.60 -16.76 -6.68
N THR A 150 1.08 -16.00 -5.73
CA THR A 150 -0.35 -15.94 -5.43
C THR A 150 -0.80 -14.49 -5.33
N ASN A 151 -2.06 -14.23 -5.69
CA ASN A 151 -2.68 -12.92 -5.53
C ASN A 151 -3.84 -12.98 -4.55
N ALA A 152 -4.13 -11.85 -3.92
CA ALA A 152 -5.24 -11.70 -3.00
C ALA A 152 -5.77 -10.27 -3.05
N TYR A 153 -7.08 -10.12 -2.84
CA TYR A 153 -7.68 -8.81 -2.62
C TYR A 153 -8.01 -8.61 -1.14
N ALA A 154 -7.99 -7.37 -0.70
CA ALA A 154 -8.44 -7.01 0.65
C ALA A 154 -9.04 -5.60 0.67
N LEU A 155 -10.06 -5.43 1.49
CA LEU A 155 -10.72 -4.14 1.69
C LEU A 155 -10.26 -3.50 3.00
N ARG A 156 -10.12 -2.18 2.97
CA ARG A 156 -9.94 -1.33 4.15
C ARG A 156 -10.84 -0.12 4.05
N ALA A 157 -11.51 0.22 5.15
CA ALA A 157 -12.28 1.45 5.25
C ALA A 157 -11.50 2.46 6.08
N GLY A 158 -11.57 3.73 5.68
CA GLY A 158 -11.05 4.87 6.41
C GLY A 158 -12.18 5.85 6.68
N VAL A 159 -12.23 6.41 7.88
CA VAL A 159 -13.08 7.55 8.22
C VAL A 159 -12.24 8.59 8.94
N GLY A 160 -12.62 9.85 8.83
CA GLY A 160 -11.94 10.90 9.56
C GLY A 160 -12.75 12.17 9.71
N ILE A 161 -12.22 13.03 10.56
CA ILE A 161 -12.73 14.35 10.89
C ILE A 161 -11.58 15.35 10.80
N ASN A 162 -11.88 16.58 10.44
CA ASN A 162 -10.91 17.66 10.42
C ASN A 162 -11.55 18.96 10.91
N TYR A 163 -10.85 19.67 11.78
CA TYR A 163 -11.35 20.88 12.44
C TYR A 163 -10.35 22.02 12.36
N LEU A 164 -10.79 23.18 11.88
CA LEU A 164 -10.03 24.42 11.86
C LEU A 164 -10.19 25.14 13.22
N VAL A 165 -9.14 25.08 14.05
CA VAL A 165 -9.14 25.67 15.40
C VAL A 165 -9.01 27.20 15.32
N GLY A 166 -8.22 27.68 14.38
CA GLY A 166 -8.02 29.09 14.05
C GLY A 166 -7.42 29.21 12.66
N ASP A 167 -7.01 30.40 12.24
CA ASP A 167 -6.72 30.71 10.83
C ASP A 167 -5.59 29.87 10.21
N SER A 168 -4.67 29.34 11.03
CA SER A 168 -3.51 28.55 10.59
C SER A 168 -3.38 27.19 11.25
N THR A 169 -4.29 26.82 12.16
CA THR A 169 -4.16 25.60 12.97
C THR A 169 -5.32 24.65 12.72
N ARG A 170 -5.01 23.43 12.28
CA ARG A 170 -5.98 22.36 12.05
C ARG A 170 -5.68 21.16 12.94
N LEU A 171 -6.75 20.54 13.45
CA LEU A 171 -6.72 19.26 14.15
C LEU A 171 -7.46 18.23 13.31
N GLY A 172 -6.87 17.07 13.12
CA GLY A 172 -7.47 15.99 12.34
C GLY A 172 -7.32 14.66 13.06
N ALA A 173 -8.41 13.92 13.14
CA ALA A 173 -8.45 12.56 13.66
C ALA A 173 -9.02 11.63 12.59
N TYR A 174 -8.47 10.42 12.50
CA TYR A 174 -8.87 9.44 11.49
C TYR A 174 -8.67 8.03 12.02
N TYR A 175 -9.42 7.10 11.45
CA TYR A 175 -9.34 5.69 11.77
C TYR A 175 -9.42 4.89 10.47
N HIS A 176 -8.47 3.97 10.29
CA HIS A 176 -8.50 2.98 9.23
C HIS A 176 -8.73 1.59 9.84
N SER A 177 -9.64 0.82 9.24
CA SER A 177 -9.77 -0.60 9.56
C SER A 177 -8.51 -1.37 9.14
N THR A 178 -8.33 -2.56 9.71
CA THR A 178 -7.27 -3.46 9.24
C THR A 178 -7.56 -3.93 7.82
N GLN A 179 -6.52 -3.96 6.98
CA GLN A 179 -6.56 -4.59 5.66
C GLN A 179 -5.89 -5.96 5.74
N ALA A 180 -6.67 -7.03 5.71
CA ALA A 180 -6.17 -8.38 5.91
C ALA A 180 -6.12 -9.14 4.58
N PHE A 181 -4.94 -9.20 3.97
CA PHE A 181 -4.70 -10.06 2.81
C PHE A 181 -4.52 -11.52 3.25
N ARG A 182 -5.09 -12.44 2.47
CA ARG A 182 -4.96 -13.89 2.66
C ARG A 182 -4.49 -14.51 1.37
N PHE A 183 -3.27 -15.05 1.39
CA PHE A 183 -2.60 -15.66 0.24
C PHE A 183 -2.64 -17.20 0.38
N PRO A 184 -3.67 -17.88 -0.17
CA PRO A 184 -3.76 -19.33 -0.08
C PRO A 184 -2.66 -19.99 -0.92
N ASN A 185 -2.04 -21.04 -0.38
CA ASN A 185 -1.08 -21.90 -1.09
C ASN A 185 0.21 -21.21 -1.55
N GLU A 186 0.62 -20.14 -0.88
CA GLU A 186 1.89 -19.44 -1.14
C GLU A 186 3.11 -20.33 -0.87
N ALA A 187 3.05 -21.18 0.17
CA ALA A 187 4.02 -22.22 0.44
C ALA A 187 3.33 -23.60 0.43
N THR A 188 3.86 -24.50 -0.38
CA THR A 188 3.49 -25.92 -0.43
C THR A 188 4.61 -26.75 0.18
N LEU A 189 4.42 -27.18 1.42
CA LEU A 189 5.35 -28.10 2.08
C LEU A 189 5.10 -29.53 1.57
N PHE A 190 6.17 -30.29 1.37
CA PHE A 190 6.14 -31.67 0.89
C PHE A 190 5.12 -32.49 1.72
N GLY A 191 3.99 -32.86 1.10
CA GLY A 191 2.89 -33.58 1.74
C GLY A 191 1.48 -33.03 1.43
N GLN A 192 1.34 -31.84 0.86
CA GLN A 192 0.05 -31.30 0.42
C GLN A 192 -0.24 -31.41 -1.09
N SER A 193 0.61 -32.10 -1.85
CA SER A 193 0.30 -32.51 -3.21
C SER A 193 -0.88 -33.49 -3.18
N ARG A 194 -2.10 -33.00 -3.38
CA ARG A 194 -3.22 -33.89 -3.71
C ARG A 194 -3.02 -34.41 -5.14
N PRO A 195 -3.35 -35.70 -5.40
CA PRO A 195 -3.22 -36.33 -6.71
C PRO A 195 -4.04 -35.62 -7.79
#